data_AF-A0A832HHP5-F1
#
_entry.id   AF-A0A832HHP5-F1
#
_cell.length_a   1.000
_cell.length_b   1.000
_cell.length_c   1.000
_cell.angle_alpha   90.00
_cell.angle_beta   90.00
_cell.angle_gamma   90.00
#
_symmetry.space_group_name_H-M   'P 1'
#
loop_
_entity.id
_entity.type
_entity.pdbx_description
1 polymer ?
#
loop_
_entity_poly.entity_id
_entity_poly.type
_entity_poly.pdbx_seq_one_letter_code
_entity_poly.pdbx_strand_id
1 'polypeptide(L)'
;MKDNAKTGMLIGLIISGFILVAVIVVVAWVVFSGESIGEPTRATTDPGKLDVIKLPLDTSIITSMPSGGSGAAGLYADAFKLAKEGLEPEALVEQSKRVAEPEKHPRFKAVIEKVVAAADAGHEGDLNFDNVEPMSPIIDFYIAEMLKSVGRVTNKAALSYRADAKKDPSAKAKAEAHMRAAFILGHRLWTNGTYVSYKHAGMAIMAESIGNYQRHYSKDFFPDEVKVNALKTQYNENFMPAWLSWQEKEKIFRTVRPEPGDLHNLAENDKDRAWRIQGMQWLGMAKWASADGKQRKAIESYIAGKTSNSDPLMARAAGIAKDFSRLDVQSIKNVQD
;
A
#
# COMPACT_ATOMS: atom_id res chain seq x y z
N MET A 1 -8.47 5.51 -80.50
CA MET A 1 -7.36 6.08 -79.71
C MET A 1 -7.81 7.02 -78.58
N LYS A 2 -8.90 7.81 -78.73
CA LYS A 2 -9.38 8.71 -77.65
C LYS A 2 -9.95 7.98 -76.41
N ASP A 3 -10.51 6.79 -76.56
CA ASP A 3 -11.09 6.05 -75.41
C ASP A 3 -10.02 5.45 -74.49
N ASN A 4 -8.88 5.01 -75.03
CA ASN A 4 -7.79 4.42 -74.24
C ASN A 4 -7.16 5.44 -73.27
N ALA A 5 -7.19 6.74 -73.60
CA ALA A 5 -6.65 7.80 -72.75
C ALA A 5 -7.52 8.05 -71.51
N LYS A 6 -8.85 7.99 -71.65
CA LYS A 6 -9.78 8.13 -70.51
C LYS A 6 -9.70 6.93 -69.57
N THR A 7 -9.60 5.73 -70.12
CA THR A 7 -9.46 4.50 -69.33
C THR A 7 -8.15 4.48 -68.55
N GLY A 8 -7.03 4.90 -69.16
CA GLY A 8 -5.74 5.00 -68.48
C GLY A 8 -5.73 6.03 -67.33
N MET A 9 -6.37 7.19 -67.52
CA MET A 9 -6.49 8.22 -66.48
C MET A 9 -7.37 7.77 -65.31
N LEU A 10 -8.49 7.07 -65.59
CA LEU A 10 -9.37 6.54 -64.55
C LEU A 10 -8.67 5.45 -63.71
N ILE A 11 -7.95 4.54 -64.37
CA ILE A 11 -7.16 3.49 -63.69
C ILE A 11 -6.06 4.14 -62.82
N GLY A 12 -5.38 5.17 -63.31
CA GLY A 12 -4.37 5.91 -62.54
C GLY A 12 -4.94 6.57 -61.28
N LEU A 13 -6.13 7.17 -61.37
CA LEU A 13 -6.84 7.75 -60.22
C LEU A 13 -7.27 6.70 -59.19
N ILE A 14 -7.76 5.55 -59.64
CA ILE A 14 -8.17 4.45 -58.75
C ILE A 14 -6.94 3.88 -58.03
N ILE A 15 -5.83 3.63 -58.74
CA ILE A 15 -4.61 3.09 -58.15
C ILE A 15 -4.01 4.09 -57.15
N SER A 16 -3.94 5.38 -57.50
CA SER A 16 -3.40 6.41 -56.59
C SER A 16 -4.29 6.61 -55.35
N GLY A 17 -5.62 6.56 -55.49
CA GLY A 17 -6.55 6.57 -54.37
C GLY A 17 -6.36 5.35 -53.44
N PHE A 18 -6.16 4.16 -54.02
CA PHE A 18 -5.94 2.93 -53.24
C PHE A 18 -4.61 2.97 -52.48
N ILE A 19 -3.54 3.47 -53.10
CA ILE A 19 -2.23 3.65 -52.44
C ILE A 19 -2.37 4.65 -51.29
N LEU A 20 -3.07 5.77 -51.47
CA LEU A 20 -3.26 6.75 -50.41
C LEU A 20 -4.01 6.15 -49.21
N VAL A 21 -5.10 5.42 -49.46
CA VAL A 21 -5.86 4.74 -48.40
C VAL A 21 -5.00 3.68 -47.69
N ALA A 22 -4.24 2.88 -48.45
CA ALA A 22 -3.33 1.89 -47.87
C ALA A 22 -2.25 2.55 -46.98
N VAL A 23 -1.67 3.68 -47.41
CA VAL A 23 -0.72 4.45 -46.60
C VAL A 23 -1.38 5.00 -45.35
N ILE A 24 -2.60 5.55 -45.43
CA ILE A 24 -3.34 6.03 -44.26
C ILE A 24 -3.62 4.88 -43.29
N VAL A 25 -4.04 3.71 -43.79
CA VAL A 25 -4.28 2.53 -42.94
C VAL A 25 -3.00 2.02 -42.32
N VAL A 26 -1.88 1.99 -43.05
CA VAL A 26 -0.58 1.57 -42.49
C VAL A 26 -0.07 2.59 -41.48
N VAL A 27 -0.22 3.90 -41.72
CA VAL A 27 0.15 4.95 -40.77
C VAL A 27 -0.74 4.87 -39.53
N ALA A 28 -2.06 4.76 -39.69
CA ALA A 28 -2.99 4.57 -38.59
C ALA A 28 -2.65 3.28 -37.83
N TRP A 29 -2.41 2.17 -38.51
CA TRP A 29 -1.99 0.93 -37.87
C TRP A 29 -0.67 1.11 -37.14
N VAL A 30 0.38 1.67 -37.73
CA VAL A 30 1.66 1.90 -37.04
C VAL A 30 1.53 2.86 -35.85
N VAL A 31 0.66 3.87 -35.94
CA VAL A 31 0.37 4.82 -34.86
C VAL A 31 -0.46 4.17 -33.75
N PHE A 32 -1.48 3.37 -34.08
CA PHE A 32 -2.42 2.79 -33.11
C PHE A 32 -2.03 1.39 -32.60
N SER A 33 -1.27 0.60 -33.36
CA SER A 33 -0.80 -0.75 -32.96
C SER A 33 0.50 -0.73 -32.18
N GLY A 34 1.13 0.44 -32.01
CA GLY A 34 2.38 0.62 -31.28
C GLY A 34 2.24 1.04 -29.81
N GLU A 35 1.02 1.25 -29.31
CA GLU A 35 0.77 1.92 -28.02
C GLU A 35 0.09 1.03 -26.96
N SER A 36 0.19 -0.30 -27.05
CA SER A 36 -0.26 -1.12 -25.92
C SER A 36 0.83 -1.20 -24.85
N ILE A 37 0.46 -0.86 -23.61
CA ILE A 37 1.21 -1.33 -22.44
C ILE A 37 1.01 -2.84 -22.45
N GLY A 38 2.12 -3.60 -22.46
CA GLY A 38 2.17 -5.05 -22.71
C GLY A 38 1.08 -5.88 -22.03
N GLU A 39 0.86 -7.10 -22.50
CA GLU A 39 -0.26 -7.92 -22.02
C GLU A 39 -0.12 -8.28 -20.53
N PRO A 40 -1.21 -8.19 -19.73
CA PRO A 40 -1.19 -8.61 -18.33
C PRO A 40 -1.04 -10.12 -18.23
N THR A 41 -0.42 -10.58 -17.14
CA THR A 41 -0.21 -11.99 -16.87
C THR A 41 -1.35 -12.58 -16.04
N ARG A 42 -1.26 -13.88 -15.74
CA ARG A 42 -2.18 -14.58 -14.82
C ARG A 42 -2.16 -14.03 -13.40
N ALA A 43 -1.14 -13.26 -13.01
CA ALA A 43 -1.08 -12.60 -11.71
C ALA A 43 -2.23 -11.60 -11.51
N THR A 44 -2.74 -11.00 -12.59
CA THR A 44 -3.83 -10.01 -12.55
C THR A 44 -5.05 -10.38 -13.40
N THR A 45 -4.97 -11.42 -14.22
CA THR A 45 -6.10 -11.87 -15.08
C THR A 45 -6.85 -13.09 -14.54
N ASP A 46 -6.25 -13.90 -13.67
CA ASP A 46 -6.94 -15.05 -13.08
C ASP A 46 -8.15 -14.58 -12.22
N PRO A 47 -9.24 -15.37 -12.14
CA PRO A 47 -10.44 -15.00 -11.39
C PRO A 47 -10.13 -14.62 -9.93
N GLY A 48 -10.67 -13.49 -9.49
CA GLY A 48 -10.54 -12.99 -8.12
C GLY A 48 -9.23 -12.26 -7.79
N LYS A 49 -8.24 -12.19 -8.71
CA LYS A 49 -6.97 -11.50 -8.44
C LYS A 49 -7.11 -9.99 -8.24
N LEU A 50 -8.12 -9.38 -8.88
CA LEU A 50 -8.45 -7.96 -8.76
C LEU A 50 -9.53 -7.66 -7.71
N ASP A 51 -9.97 -8.68 -6.95
CA ASP A 51 -10.97 -8.48 -5.90
C ASP A 51 -10.36 -7.80 -4.67
N VAL A 52 -11.23 -7.11 -3.91
CA VAL A 52 -10.86 -6.59 -2.59
C VAL A 52 -10.58 -7.77 -1.68
N ILE A 53 -9.36 -7.84 -1.16
CA ILE A 53 -8.99 -8.81 -0.14
C ILE A 53 -9.71 -8.42 1.14
N LYS A 54 -10.67 -9.24 1.57
CA LYS A 54 -11.41 -9.04 2.81
C LYS A 54 -10.62 -9.63 3.97
N LEU A 55 -10.64 -8.92 5.10
CA LEU A 55 -10.12 -9.42 6.37
C LEU A 55 -11.32 -9.73 7.27
N PRO A 56 -11.78 -10.99 7.35
CA PRO A 56 -12.95 -11.37 8.13
C PRO A 56 -12.62 -11.46 9.64
N LEU A 57 -12.09 -10.38 10.19
CA LEU A 57 -11.63 -10.32 11.57
C LEU A 57 -12.77 -9.87 12.48
N ASP A 58 -13.13 -10.70 13.45
CA ASP A 58 -14.03 -10.28 14.53
C ASP A 58 -13.23 -9.49 15.54
N THR A 59 -13.28 -8.16 15.41
CA THR A 59 -12.58 -7.26 16.32
C THR A 59 -13.08 -7.39 17.75
N SER A 60 -14.34 -7.77 18.00
CA SER A 60 -14.94 -7.81 19.34
C SER A 60 -14.28 -8.84 20.27
N ILE A 61 -13.70 -9.91 19.71
CA ILE A 61 -12.92 -10.92 20.44
C ILE A 61 -11.61 -10.32 20.98
N ILE A 62 -11.06 -9.35 20.26
CA ILE A 62 -9.78 -8.70 20.56
C ILE A 62 -10.04 -7.46 21.43
N THR A 63 -10.84 -6.54 20.90
CA THR A 63 -11.16 -5.25 21.51
C THR A 63 -12.37 -4.56 20.88
N SER A 64 -13.08 -3.73 21.64
CA SER A 64 -14.14 -2.89 21.09
C SER A 64 -13.56 -1.77 20.23
N MET A 65 -14.11 -1.61 19.02
CA MET A 65 -13.81 -0.45 18.18
C MET A 65 -14.47 0.81 18.77
N PRO A 66 -13.82 1.98 18.70
CA PRO A 66 -14.43 3.23 19.15
C PRO A 66 -15.71 3.51 18.35
N SER A 67 -16.78 3.88 19.06
CA SER A 67 -18.01 4.37 18.42
C SER A 67 -17.74 5.71 17.70
N GLY A 68 -18.56 6.07 16.71
CA GLY A 68 -18.29 7.08 15.67
C GLY A 68 -17.71 8.43 16.11
N GLY A 69 -17.17 9.16 15.11
CA GLY A 69 -16.59 10.49 15.29
C GLY A 69 -15.38 10.76 14.36
N SER A 70 -15.08 12.03 14.14
CA SER A 70 -13.90 12.50 13.41
C SER A 70 -12.73 12.79 14.37
N GLY A 71 -11.48 12.54 13.96
CA GLY A 71 -10.30 13.05 14.68
C GLY A 71 -9.13 12.07 14.84
N ALA A 72 -9.36 10.76 14.74
CA ALA A 72 -8.27 9.77 14.89
C ALA A 72 -7.20 9.93 13.81
N ALA A 73 -7.58 10.28 12.58
CA ALA A 73 -6.62 10.44 11.47
C ALA A 73 -5.56 11.51 11.76
N GLY A 74 -5.96 12.65 12.33
CA GLY A 74 -5.02 13.72 12.72
C GLY A 74 -4.07 13.27 13.83
N LEU A 75 -4.58 12.55 14.83
CA LEU A 75 -3.76 12.02 15.93
C LEU A 75 -2.75 10.97 15.46
N TYR A 76 -3.14 10.09 14.53
CA TYR A 76 -2.20 9.16 13.91
C TYR A 76 -1.15 9.88 13.06
N ALA A 77 -1.53 10.93 12.33
CA ALA A 77 -0.59 11.73 11.56
C ALA A 77 0.41 12.47 12.46
N ASP A 78 -0.04 13.02 13.59
CA ASP A 78 0.82 13.58 14.62
C ASP A 78 1.79 12.55 15.19
N ALA A 79 1.29 11.34 15.54
CA ALA A 79 2.13 10.25 16.05
C ALA A 79 3.23 9.87 15.06
N PHE A 80 2.86 9.76 13.78
CA PHE A 80 3.80 9.44 12.71
C PHE A 80 4.84 10.56 12.51
N LYS A 81 4.41 11.82 12.54
CA LYS A 81 5.31 12.99 12.47
C LYS A 81 6.30 13.01 13.64
N LEU A 82 5.83 12.81 14.87
CA LEU A 82 6.68 12.75 16.06
C LEU A 82 7.68 11.59 16.02
N ALA A 83 7.28 10.45 15.46
CA ALA A 83 8.18 9.31 15.31
C ALA A 83 9.33 9.62 14.35
N LYS A 84 9.05 10.31 13.23
CA LYS A 84 10.05 10.73 12.22
C LYS A 84 10.94 11.88 12.69
N GLU A 85 10.47 12.72 13.61
CA GLU A 85 11.15 13.98 13.96
C GLU A 85 12.59 13.77 14.47
N GLY A 86 13.55 14.32 13.72
CA GLY A 86 14.97 14.33 14.05
C GLY A 86 15.65 12.96 13.95
N LEU A 87 15.11 12.02 13.16
CA LEU A 87 15.75 10.74 12.84
C LEU A 87 15.62 10.39 11.37
N GLU A 88 16.67 9.80 10.82
CA GLU A 88 16.58 9.02 9.59
C GLU A 88 15.65 7.80 9.81
N PRO A 89 14.88 7.37 8.80
CA PRO A 89 13.94 6.25 8.91
C PRO A 89 14.55 4.98 9.51
N GLU A 90 15.77 4.62 9.10
CA GLU A 90 16.49 3.42 9.56
C GLU A 90 16.83 3.50 11.06
N ALA A 91 17.21 4.70 11.54
CA ALA A 91 17.52 4.93 12.94
C ALA A 91 16.27 4.77 13.82
N LEU A 92 15.11 5.26 13.36
CA LEU A 92 13.84 5.04 14.04
C LEU A 92 13.49 3.55 14.13
N VAL A 93 13.64 2.83 13.01
CA VAL A 93 13.37 1.39 12.95
C VAL A 93 14.25 0.65 13.93
N GLU A 94 15.54 0.93 13.96
CA GLU A 94 16.49 0.24 14.83
C GLU A 94 16.26 0.58 16.32
N GLN A 95 16.03 1.86 16.65
CA GLN A 95 15.71 2.27 18.02
C GLN A 95 14.43 1.59 18.54
N SER A 96 13.39 1.50 17.70
CA SER A 96 12.14 0.82 18.06
C SER A 96 12.34 -0.67 18.40
N LYS A 97 13.32 -1.33 17.77
CA LYS A 97 13.68 -2.73 18.03
C LYS A 97 14.46 -2.91 19.33
N ARG A 98 15.27 -1.92 19.73
CA ARG A 98 16.15 -2.01 20.91
C ARG A 98 15.54 -1.50 22.21
N VAL A 99 14.61 -0.54 22.14
CA VAL A 99 14.00 0.02 23.36
C VAL A 99 13.14 -1.03 24.07
N ALA A 100 13.40 -1.26 25.36
CA ALA A 100 12.64 -2.22 26.18
C ALA A 100 11.39 -1.57 26.82
N GLU A 101 11.54 -0.33 27.30
CA GLU A 101 10.52 0.43 28.02
C GLU A 101 10.25 1.77 27.29
N PRO A 102 9.64 1.73 26.09
CA PRO A 102 9.48 2.92 25.24
C PRO A 102 8.66 4.03 25.89
N GLU A 103 7.73 3.71 26.79
CA GLU A 103 6.94 4.66 27.57
C GLU A 103 7.78 5.53 28.52
N LYS A 104 9.02 5.13 28.82
CA LYS A 104 9.97 5.93 29.61
C LYS A 104 10.86 6.81 28.74
N HIS A 105 10.94 6.55 27.43
CA HIS A 105 11.71 7.35 26.49
C HIS A 105 10.86 8.55 26.02
N PRO A 106 11.28 9.82 26.22
CA PRO A 106 10.44 10.99 25.96
C PRO A 106 9.78 11.03 24.57
N ARG A 107 10.54 10.73 23.50
CA ARG A 107 10.02 10.64 22.13
C ARG A 107 8.93 9.57 21.99
N PHE A 108 9.24 8.32 22.35
CA PHE A 108 8.30 7.22 22.16
C PHE A 108 7.09 7.34 23.07
N LYS A 109 7.24 7.88 24.28
CA LYS A 109 6.12 8.25 25.14
C LYS A 109 5.13 9.16 24.43
N ALA A 110 5.59 10.26 23.82
CA ALA A 110 4.72 11.17 23.08
C ALA A 110 4.02 10.50 21.89
N VAL A 111 4.74 9.63 21.15
CA VAL A 111 4.16 8.83 20.05
C VAL A 111 3.07 7.91 20.59
N ILE A 112 3.35 7.15 21.65
CA ILE A 112 2.43 6.20 22.27
C ILE A 112 1.18 6.91 22.77
N GLU A 113 1.32 8.03 23.47
CA GLU A 113 0.20 8.82 23.98
C GLU A 113 -0.74 9.26 22.85
N LYS A 114 -0.19 9.66 21.68
CA LYS A 114 -0.98 10.00 20.50
C LYS A 114 -1.70 8.79 19.92
N VAL A 115 -1.04 7.62 19.83
CA VAL A 115 -1.66 6.38 19.33
C VAL A 115 -2.78 5.92 20.26
N VAL A 116 -2.59 5.98 21.57
CA VAL A 116 -3.61 5.63 22.57
C VAL A 116 -4.81 6.59 22.46
N ALA A 117 -4.57 7.90 22.42
CA ALA A 117 -5.62 8.88 22.23
C ALA A 117 -6.38 8.68 20.89
N ALA A 118 -5.66 8.33 19.82
CA ALA A 118 -6.26 8.06 18.51
C ALA A 118 -7.14 6.79 18.51
N ALA A 119 -6.81 5.80 19.34
CA ALA A 119 -7.58 4.58 19.48
C ALA A 119 -8.92 4.79 20.22
N ASP A 120 -8.99 5.83 21.05
CA ASP A 120 -10.21 6.29 21.71
C ASP A 120 -11.03 7.26 20.87
N ALA A 121 -10.39 7.92 19.90
CA ALA A 121 -11.06 8.80 18.95
C ALA A 121 -11.81 8.00 17.88
N GLY A 122 -12.82 8.64 17.26
CA GLY A 122 -13.71 7.98 16.30
C GLY A 122 -13.01 7.43 15.05
N HIS A 123 -13.70 6.50 14.37
CA HIS A 123 -13.16 5.67 13.30
C HIS A 123 -13.53 6.14 11.88
N GLU A 124 -13.86 7.41 11.67
CA GLU A 124 -14.21 7.90 10.33
C GLU A 124 -12.99 8.44 9.57
N GLY A 125 -13.06 8.43 8.24
CA GLY A 125 -12.07 9.03 7.35
C GLY A 125 -10.90 8.12 6.92
N ASP A 126 -10.30 8.48 5.78
CA ASP A 126 -9.10 7.86 5.22
C ASP A 126 -7.87 8.17 6.07
N LEU A 127 -6.97 7.19 6.21
CA LEU A 127 -5.62 7.42 6.72
C LEU A 127 -4.69 7.73 5.55
N ASN A 128 -4.30 9.00 5.47
CA ASN A 128 -3.31 9.50 4.53
C ASN A 128 -2.23 10.32 5.27
N PHE A 129 -0.97 9.88 5.14
CA PHE A 129 0.19 10.53 5.74
C PHE A 129 1.02 11.35 4.75
N ASP A 130 0.51 11.59 3.54
CA ASP A 130 1.21 12.35 2.49
C ASP A 130 1.66 13.76 2.91
N ASN A 131 0.94 14.39 3.85
CA ASN A 131 1.31 15.70 4.37
C ASN A 131 2.54 15.64 5.31
N VAL A 132 2.92 14.44 5.77
CA VAL A 132 4.09 14.19 6.61
C VAL A 132 5.26 13.66 5.76
N GLU A 133 4.95 12.74 4.85
CA GLU A 133 5.90 12.15 3.90
C GLU A 133 5.14 11.75 2.62
N PRO A 134 5.29 12.48 1.50
CA PRO A 134 4.58 12.20 0.26
C PRO A 134 4.95 10.82 -0.33
N MET A 135 3.97 9.93 -0.49
CA MET A 135 4.23 8.56 -0.96
C MET A 135 4.87 8.48 -2.35
N SER A 136 5.95 7.71 -2.51
CA SER A 136 6.53 7.35 -3.81
C SER A 136 7.05 5.90 -3.80
N PRO A 137 7.31 5.28 -4.97
CA PRO A 137 7.90 3.93 -5.05
C PRO A 137 9.27 3.79 -4.36
N ILE A 138 9.98 4.89 -4.10
CA ILE A 138 11.31 4.85 -3.45
C ILE A 138 11.17 4.68 -1.94
N ILE A 139 10.16 5.33 -1.37
CA ILE A 139 10.02 5.46 0.10
C ILE A 139 8.89 4.61 0.69
N ASP A 140 8.14 3.90 -0.15
CA ASP A 140 6.96 3.14 0.29
C ASP A 140 7.31 2.06 1.34
N PHE A 141 8.40 1.32 1.15
CA PHE A 141 8.91 0.33 2.09
C PHE A 141 9.34 0.98 3.41
N TYR A 142 10.00 2.13 3.34
CA TYR A 142 10.43 2.87 4.52
C TYR A 142 9.24 3.38 5.33
N ILE A 143 8.22 3.94 4.68
CA ILE A 143 7.00 4.38 5.35
C ILE A 143 6.29 3.20 6.03
N ALA A 144 6.21 2.04 5.36
CA ALA A 144 5.66 0.84 5.98
C ALA A 144 6.44 0.44 7.26
N GLU A 145 7.77 0.46 7.23
CA GLU A 145 8.61 0.18 8.41
C GLU A 145 8.45 1.22 9.52
N MET A 146 8.36 2.50 9.19
CA MET A 146 8.12 3.55 10.19
C MET A 146 6.75 3.40 10.86
N LEU A 147 5.70 3.12 10.10
CA LEU A 147 4.36 2.83 10.65
C LEU A 147 4.40 1.57 11.53
N LYS A 148 5.08 0.50 11.10
CA LYS A 148 5.34 -0.69 11.91
C LYS A 148 6.05 -0.34 13.21
N SER A 149 7.04 0.54 13.18
CA SER A 149 7.76 1.01 14.36
C SER A 149 6.87 1.74 15.36
N VAL A 150 5.92 2.56 14.90
CA VAL A 150 4.91 3.20 15.77
C VAL A 150 4.04 2.15 16.49
N GLY A 151 3.56 1.15 15.75
CA GLY A 151 2.82 0.03 16.35
C GLY A 151 3.68 -0.79 17.32
N ARG A 152 4.93 -1.08 16.97
CA ARG A 152 5.89 -1.85 17.76
C ARG A 152 6.20 -1.21 19.11
N VAL A 153 6.48 0.11 19.14
CA VAL A 153 6.75 0.78 20.43
C VAL A 153 5.52 0.80 21.33
N THR A 154 4.33 0.93 20.74
CA THR A 154 3.06 0.85 21.48
C THR A 154 2.85 -0.55 22.06
N ASN A 155 3.07 -1.60 21.27
CA ASN A 155 3.03 -2.98 21.73
C ASN A 155 4.06 -3.26 22.84
N LYS A 156 5.30 -2.79 22.70
CA LYS A 156 6.34 -2.95 23.72
C LYS A 156 6.01 -2.27 25.04
N ALA A 157 5.41 -1.07 25.01
CA ALA A 157 4.91 -0.43 26.23
C ALA A 157 3.88 -1.34 26.93
N ALA A 158 3.02 -2.02 26.18
CA ALA A 158 2.10 -2.99 26.76
C ALA A 158 2.82 -4.18 27.42
N LEU A 159 3.89 -4.68 26.81
CA LEU A 159 4.70 -5.76 27.38
C LEU A 159 5.42 -5.31 28.67
N SER A 160 5.91 -4.07 28.70
CA SER A 160 6.48 -3.43 29.89
C SER A 160 5.47 -3.38 31.04
N TYR A 161 4.30 -2.77 30.81
CA TYR A 161 3.22 -2.72 31.82
C TYR A 161 2.73 -4.11 32.24
N ARG A 162 2.67 -5.08 31.33
CA ARG A 162 2.32 -6.46 31.69
C ARG A 162 3.34 -7.07 32.66
N ALA A 163 4.64 -6.82 32.47
CA ALA A 163 5.67 -7.33 33.37
C ALA A 163 5.54 -6.73 34.79
N ASP A 164 5.08 -5.49 34.88
CA ASP A 164 4.85 -4.78 36.15
C ASP A 164 3.54 -5.13 36.84
N ALA A 165 2.64 -5.86 36.19
CA ALA A 165 1.30 -6.12 36.73
C ALA A 165 1.25 -6.95 38.02
N LYS A 166 2.33 -7.69 38.33
CA LYS A 166 2.48 -8.35 39.64
C LYS A 166 2.70 -7.36 40.78
N LYS A 167 3.23 -6.17 40.49
CA LYS A 167 3.58 -5.11 41.45
C LYS A 167 2.54 -3.98 41.46
N ASP A 168 1.95 -3.67 40.30
CA ASP A 168 0.94 -2.64 40.12
C ASP A 168 -0.30 -3.24 39.43
N PRO A 169 -1.38 -3.51 40.18
CA PRO A 169 -2.63 -4.03 39.60
C PRO A 169 -3.21 -3.16 38.48
N SER A 170 -2.94 -1.84 38.47
CA SER A 170 -3.37 -0.94 37.39
C SER A 170 -2.60 -1.16 36.09
N ALA A 171 -1.42 -1.79 36.14
CA ALA A 171 -0.60 -2.04 34.97
C ALA A 171 -1.22 -3.07 34.02
N LYS A 172 -2.12 -3.95 34.50
CA LYS A 172 -2.92 -4.81 33.61
C LYS A 172 -3.76 -3.96 32.64
N ALA A 173 -4.53 -3.02 33.18
CA ALA A 173 -5.40 -2.15 32.38
C ALA A 173 -4.59 -1.27 31.41
N LYS A 174 -3.43 -0.78 31.84
CA LYS A 174 -2.50 -0.05 30.95
C LYS A 174 -1.99 -0.94 29.83
N ALA A 175 -1.59 -2.17 30.12
CA ALA A 175 -1.13 -3.11 29.10
C ALA A 175 -2.24 -3.39 28.06
N GLU A 176 -3.47 -3.66 28.51
CA GLU A 176 -4.63 -3.86 27.63
C GLU A 176 -4.91 -2.62 26.77
N ALA A 177 -4.88 -1.41 27.34
CA ALA A 177 -5.09 -0.16 26.60
C ALA A 177 -4.06 0.02 25.47
N HIS A 178 -2.79 -0.30 25.72
CA HIS A 178 -1.72 -0.16 24.72
C HIS A 178 -1.80 -1.23 23.63
N MET A 179 -2.08 -2.50 23.98
CA MET A 179 -2.31 -3.55 22.97
C MET A 179 -3.53 -3.22 22.09
N ARG A 180 -4.61 -2.72 22.70
CA ARG A 180 -5.80 -2.23 22.00
C ARG A 180 -5.42 -1.10 21.03
N ALA A 181 -4.66 -0.11 21.48
CA ALA A 181 -4.28 1.02 20.65
C ALA A 181 -3.44 0.60 19.43
N ALA A 182 -2.45 -0.29 19.64
CA ALA A 182 -1.66 -0.84 18.55
C ALA A 182 -2.54 -1.64 17.57
N PHE A 183 -3.43 -2.49 18.08
CA PHE A 183 -4.34 -3.27 17.24
C PHE A 183 -5.29 -2.38 16.41
N ILE A 184 -5.89 -1.36 17.03
CA ILE A 184 -6.79 -0.41 16.35
C ILE A 184 -6.03 0.38 15.28
N LEU A 185 -4.81 0.84 15.55
CA LEU A 185 -3.94 1.43 14.53
C LEU A 185 -3.76 0.46 13.34
N GLY A 186 -3.41 -0.80 13.63
CA GLY A 186 -3.22 -1.82 12.60
C GLY A 186 -4.47 -2.05 11.75
N HIS A 187 -5.62 -2.19 12.39
CA HIS A 187 -6.92 -2.34 11.74
C HIS A 187 -7.26 -1.11 10.87
N ARG A 188 -7.07 0.09 11.41
CA ARG A 188 -7.35 1.35 10.69
C ARG A 188 -6.45 1.52 9.47
N LEU A 189 -5.17 1.17 9.59
CA LEU A 189 -4.24 1.17 8.46
C LEU A 189 -4.68 0.19 7.37
N TRP A 190 -5.24 -0.96 7.74
CA TRP A 190 -5.79 -1.92 6.79
C TRP A 190 -7.09 -1.43 6.11
N THR A 191 -8.06 -0.95 6.89
CA THR A 191 -9.40 -0.61 6.38
C THR A 191 -9.44 0.75 5.70
N ASN A 192 -8.66 1.72 6.19
CA ASN A 192 -8.71 3.12 5.78
C ASN A 192 -7.39 3.62 5.20
N GLY A 193 -6.35 2.78 5.16
CA GLY A 193 -5.07 3.14 4.56
C GLY A 193 -5.21 3.41 3.08
N THR A 194 -4.69 4.56 2.66
CA THR A 194 -4.73 5.02 1.26
C THR A 194 -3.81 4.19 0.34
N TYR A 195 -2.69 3.70 0.87
CA TYR A 195 -1.66 3.02 0.10
C TYR A 195 -1.44 1.57 0.55
N VAL A 196 -0.91 0.74 -0.35
CA VAL A 196 -0.57 -0.68 -0.09
C VAL A 196 0.39 -0.81 1.09
N SER A 197 1.41 0.05 1.17
CA SER A 197 2.38 0.09 2.26
C SER A 197 1.75 0.32 3.63
N TYR A 198 0.68 1.13 3.71
CA TYR A 198 -0.06 1.38 4.95
C TYR A 198 -0.80 0.12 5.36
N LYS A 199 -1.52 -0.50 4.43
CA LYS A 199 -2.26 -1.74 4.66
C LYS A 199 -1.33 -2.88 5.08
N HIS A 200 -0.16 -3.01 4.45
CA HIS A 200 0.90 -3.94 4.83
C HIS A 200 1.36 -3.72 6.27
N ALA A 201 1.69 -2.48 6.64
CA ALA A 201 2.07 -2.13 8.00
C ALA A 201 0.94 -2.45 8.98
N GLY A 202 -0.31 -2.16 8.60
CA GLY A 202 -1.48 -2.41 9.42
C GLY A 202 -1.64 -3.88 9.79
N MET A 203 -1.53 -4.77 8.81
CA MET A 203 -1.59 -6.20 9.05
C MET A 203 -0.41 -6.71 9.88
N ALA A 204 0.82 -6.23 9.65
CA ALA A 204 1.97 -6.61 10.47
C ALA A 204 1.77 -6.21 11.96
N ILE A 205 1.24 -5.01 12.21
CA ILE A 205 0.92 -4.53 13.57
C ILE A 205 -0.20 -5.37 14.19
N MET A 206 -1.24 -5.73 13.43
CA MET A 206 -2.30 -6.61 13.92
C MET A 206 -1.76 -7.99 14.30
N ALA A 207 -0.89 -8.59 13.49
CA ALA A 207 -0.27 -9.88 13.79
C ALA A 207 0.53 -9.84 15.09
N GLU A 208 1.38 -8.82 15.27
CA GLU A 208 2.14 -8.62 16.51
C GLU A 208 1.22 -8.43 17.72
N SER A 209 0.16 -7.62 17.57
CA SER A 209 -0.80 -7.34 18.64
C SER A 209 -1.60 -8.58 19.04
N ILE A 210 -2.07 -9.40 18.08
CA ILE A 210 -2.77 -10.66 18.35
C ILE A 210 -1.86 -11.62 19.11
N GLY A 211 -0.60 -11.77 18.70
CA GLY A 211 0.38 -12.59 19.42
C GLY A 211 0.63 -12.07 20.85
N ASN A 212 0.68 -10.76 21.03
CA ASN A 212 0.82 -10.15 22.35
C ASN A 212 -0.41 -10.39 23.24
N TYR A 213 -1.62 -10.33 22.68
CA TYR A 213 -2.86 -10.67 23.38
C TYR A 213 -2.90 -12.15 23.79
N GLN A 214 -2.53 -13.07 22.90
CA GLN A 214 -2.45 -14.50 23.21
C GLN A 214 -1.48 -14.76 24.38
N ARG A 215 -0.32 -14.09 24.38
CA ARG A 215 0.65 -14.20 25.48
C ARG A 215 0.17 -13.48 26.75
N HIS A 216 -0.53 -12.36 26.63
CA HIS A 216 -1.08 -11.63 27.77
C HIS A 216 -2.10 -12.46 28.54
N TYR A 217 -2.98 -13.17 27.83
CA TYR A 217 -3.98 -14.05 28.43
C TYR A 217 -3.50 -15.50 28.67
N SER A 218 -2.20 -15.74 28.57
CA SER A 218 -1.63 -17.06 28.85
C SER A 218 -1.64 -17.37 30.35
N LYS A 219 -1.38 -18.64 30.67
CA LYS A 219 -1.22 -19.12 32.05
C LYS A 219 -0.14 -18.38 32.88
N ASP A 220 0.81 -17.72 32.21
CA ASP A 220 1.97 -17.10 32.87
C ASP A 220 1.67 -15.66 33.36
N PHE A 221 0.59 -15.04 32.86
CA PHE A 221 0.24 -13.65 33.15
C PHE A 221 -1.21 -13.51 33.64
N PHE A 222 -2.20 -13.66 32.76
CA PHE A 222 -3.62 -13.51 33.09
C PHE A 222 -4.45 -14.65 32.46
N PRO A 223 -4.51 -15.84 33.11
CA PRO A 223 -5.09 -17.03 32.51
C PRO A 223 -6.52 -16.82 32.00
N ASP A 224 -6.73 -16.93 30.68
CA ASP A 224 -8.03 -16.94 30.02
C ASP A 224 -7.93 -17.81 28.76
N GLU A 225 -8.13 -19.13 28.94
CA GLU A 225 -7.99 -20.12 27.87
C GLU A 225 -9.02 -19.92 26.74
N VAL A 226 -10.24 -19.51 27.09
CA VAL A 226 -11.31 -19.24 26.12
C VAL A 226 -10.88 -18.11 25.18
N LYS A 227 -10.35 -17.01 25.74
CA LYS A 227 -9.87 -15.88 24.95
C LYS A 227 -8.64 -16.25 24.12
N VAL A 228 -7.69 -17.01 24.67
CA VAL A 228 -6.52 -17.48 23.91
C VAL A 228 -6.92 -18.35 22.72
N ASN A 229 -7.88 -19.27 22.89
CA ASN A 229 -8.36 -20.12 21.81
C ASN A 229 -9.11 -19.31 20.75
N ALA A 230 -9.98 -18.38 21.15
CA ALA A 230 -10.66 -17.48 20.23
C ALA A 230 -9.68 -16.63 19.40
N LEU A 231 -8.60 -16.11 20.03
CA LEU A 231 -7.54 -15.38 19.34
C LEU A 231 -6.75 -16.25 18.37
N LYS A 232 -6.51 -17.54 18.70
CA LYS A 232 -5.84 -18.48 17.79
C LYS A 232 -6.70 -18.78 16.57
N THR A 233 -8.00 -19.00 16.76
CA THR A 233 -8.97 -19.16 15.67
C THR A 233 -8.98 -17.92 14.78
N GLN A 234 -9.13 -16.73 15.36
CA GLN A 234 -9.08 -15.47 14.58
C GLN A 234 -7.77 -15.31 13.80
N TYR A 235 -6.64 -15.68 14.40
CA TYR A 235 -5.35 -15.59 13.71
C TYR A 235 -5.24 -16.59 12.56
N ASN A 236 -5.47 -17.89 12.82
CA ASN A 236 -5.20 -18.96 11.86
C ASN A 236 -6.25 -19.05 10.75
N GLU A 237 -7.53 -18.83 11.07
CA GLU A 237 -8.63 -19.05 10.13
C GLU A 237 -9.02 -17.78 9.37
N ASN A 238 -8.85 -16.60 9.98
CA ASN A 238 -9.29 -15.34 9.38
C ASN A 238 -8.13 -14.45 8.94
N PHE A 239 -7.18 -14.18 9.84
CA PHE A 239 -6.08 -13.25 9.55
C PHE A 239 -5.05 -13.84 8.57
N MET A 240 -4.52 -15.03 8.85
CA MET A 240 -3.43 -15.62 8.07
C MET A 240 -3.77 -15.86 6.59
N PRO A 241 -4.95 -16.39 6.22
CA PRO A 241 -5.33 -16.55 4.81
C PRO A 241 -5.40 -15.22 4.06
N ALA A 242 -5.94 -14.17 4.69
CA ALA A 242 -5.96 -12.83 4.13
C ALA A 242 -4.53 -12.27 3.96
N TRP A 243 -3.66 -12.46 4.95
CA TRP A 243 -2.26 -12.01 4.89
C TRP A 243 -1.49 -12.69 3.77
N LEU A 244 -1.64 -14.01 3.61
CA LEU A 244 -0.99 -14.76 2.53
C LEU A 244 -1.50 -14.31 1.15
N SER A 245 -2.81 -14.07 1.01
CA SER A 245 -3.39 -13.55 -0.23
C SER A 245 -2.87 -12.15 -0.56
N TRP A 246 -2.72 -11.31 0.46
CA TRP A 246 -2.14 -9.97 0.33
C TRP A 246 -0.67 -10.03 -0.09
N GLN A 247 0.15 -10.84 0.58
CA GLN A 247 1.55 -11.03 0.24
C GLN A 247 1.75 -11.58 -1.17
N GLU A 248 0.88 -12.48 -1.62
CA GLU A 248 0.91 -13.00 -2.98
C GLU A 248 0.71 -11.88 -4.01
N LYS A 249 -0.22 -10.97 -3.76
CA LYS A 249 -0.47 -9.83 -4.64
C LYS A 249 0.67 -8.80 -4.60
N GLU A 250 1.27 -8.57 -3.43
CA GLU A 250 2.45 -7.71 -3.30
C GLU A 250 3.64 -8.16 -4.15
N LYS A 251 3.76 -9.46 -4.46
CA LYS A 251 4.85 -9.98 -5.29
C LYS A 251 4.90 -9.34 -6.67
N ILE A 252 3.79 -8.80 -7.18
CA ILE A 252 3.76 -8.07 -8.46
C ILE A 252 4.74 -6.87 -8.43
N PHE A 253 4.90 -6.23 -7.26
CA PHE A 253 5.74 -5.04 -7.08
C PHE A 253 7.11 -5.35 -6.48
N ARG A 254 7.25 -6.47 -5.76
CA ARG A 254 8.52 -6.85 -5.10
C ARG A 254 9.58 -7.40 -6.05
N THR A 255 9.35 -7.37 -7.36
CA THR A 255 10.34 -7.73 -8.37
C THR A 255 11.07 -6.49 -8.89
N VAL A 256 12.34 -6.65 -9.25
CA VAL A 256 13.17 -5.57 -9.82
C VAL A 256 12.61 -5.05 -11.15
N ARG A 257 11.82 -5.88 -11.84
CA ARG A 257 11.20 -5.60 -13.14
C ARG A 257 9.75 -6.09 -13.11
N PRO A 258 8.83 -5.30 -12.53
CA PRO A 258 7.41 -5.64 -12.57
C PRO A 258 6.91 -5.62 -14.01
N GLU A 259 5.99 -6.53 -14.34
CA GLU A 259 5.40 -6.63 -15.67
C GLU A 259 4.48 -5.41 -15.91
N PRO A 260 4.76 -4.56 -16.93
CA PRO A 260 3.98 -3.33 -17.11
C PRO A 260 2.50 -3.57 -17.39
N GLY A 261 2.16 -4.71 -18.02
CA GLY A 261 0.79 -5.13 -18.24
C GLY A 261 0.01 -5.37 -16.96
N ASP A 262 0.63 -6.05 -15.99
CA ASP A 262 0.02 -6.29 -14.68
C ASP A 262 -0.18 -4.98 -13.91
N LEU A 263 0.81 -4.08 -13.95
CA LEU A 263 0.70 -2.77 -13.30
C LEU A 263 -0.42 -1.91 -13.91
N HIS A 264 -0.55 -1.91 -15.24
CA HIS A 264 -1.63 -1.21 -15.93
C HIS A 264 -3.00 -1.82 -15.60
N ASN A 265 -3.10 -3.15 -15.60
CA ASN A 265 -4.34 -3.84 -15.26
C ASN A 265 -4.76 -3.56 -13.80
N LEU A 266 -3.81 -3.54 -12.87
CA LEU A 266 -4.07 -3.11 -11.49
C LEU A 266 -4.54 -1.66 -11.43
N ALA A 267 -3.88 -0.74 -12.14
CA ALA A 267 -4.22 0.69 -12.12
C ALA A 267 -5.66 0.97 -12.60
N GLU A 268 -6.13 0.25 -13.62
CA GLU A 268 -7.47 0.45 -14.19
C GLU A 268 -8.57 -0.34 -13.47
N ASN A 269 -8.30 -1.61 -13.14
CA ASN A 269 -9.37 -2.59 -12.90
C ASN A 269 -9.42 -3.12 -11.47
N ASP A 270 -8.43 -2.83 -10.62
CA ASP A 270 -8.44 -3.34 -9.26
C ASP A 270 -9.57 -2.74 -8.42
N LYS A 271 -10.30 -3.60 -7.69
CA LYS A 271 -11.42 -3.16 -6.86
C LYS A 271 -10.96 -2.42 -5.60
N ASP A 272 -9.71 -2.57 -5.17
CA ASP A 272 -9.13 -1.78 -4.10
C ASP A 272 -8.38 -0.55 -4.67
N ARG A 273 -8.78 0.65 -4.22
CA ARG A 273 -8.14 1.90 -4.64
C ARG A 273 -6.65 1.93 -4.30
N ALA A 274 -6.21 1.30 -3.20
CA ALA A 274 -4.80 1.29 -2.82
C ALA A 274 -3.94 0.57 -3.88
N TRP A 275 -4.43 -0.54 -4.44
CA TRP A 275 -3.75 -1.26 -5.52
C TRP A 275 -3.74 -0.46 -6.82
N ARG A 276 -4.84 0.24 -7.14
CA ARG A 276 -4.88 1.13 -8.32
C ARG A 276 -3.83 2.24 -8.24
N ILE A 277 -3.73 2.89 -7.08
CA ILE A 277 -2.73 3.94 -6.81
C ILE A 277 -1.32 3.39 -6.94
N GLN A 278 -1.04 2.24 -6.30
CA GLN A 278 0.29 1.61 -6.34
C GLN A 278 0.66 1.21 -7.78
N GLY A 279 -0.28 0.61 -8.53
CA GLY A 279 -0.11 0.27 -9.95
C GLY A 279 0.31 1.48 -10.79
N MET A 280 -0.41 2.60 -10.63
CA MET A 280 -0.07 3.86 -11.29
C MET A 280 1.33 4.37 -10.94
N GLN A 281 1.69 4.40 -9.65
CA GLN A 281 3.01 4.86 -9.21
C GLN A 281 4.13 3.99 -9.81
N TRP A 282 3.95 2.66 -9.80
CA TRP A 282 4.95 1.71 -10.27
C TRP A 282 5.09 1.65 -11.80
N LEU A 283 4.08 2.09 -12.56
CA LEU A 283 4.25 2.32 -14.01
C LEU A 283 5.35 3.35 -14.29
N GLY A 284 5.57 4.32 -13.39
CA GLY A 284 6.69 5.27 -13.49
C GLY A 284 8.05 4.60 -13.44
N MET A 285 8.21 3.56 -12.61
CA MET A 285 9.42 2.73 -12.57
C MET A 285 9.52 1.84 -13.82
N ALA A 286 8.41 1.21 -14.20
CA ALA A 286 8.35 0.28 -15.34
C ALA A 286 8.74 0.96 -16.67
N LYS A 287 8.33 2.23 -16.85
CA LYS A 287 8.75 3.12 -17.95
C LYS A 287 10.26 3.17 -18.16
N TRP A 288 11.05 3.19 -17.08
CA TRP A 288 12.51 3.28 -17.13
C TRP A 288 13.21 1.93 -17.02
N ALA A 289 12.51 0.90 -16.55
CA ALA A 289 12.99 -0.47 -16.56
C ALA A 289 12.85 -1.15 -17.94
N SER A 290 11.90 -0.69 -18.78
CA SER A 290 11.70 -1.23 -20.13
C SER A 290 12.85 -0.87 -21.08
N ALA A 291 13.36 -1.87 -21.79
CA ALA A 291 14.32 -1.68 -22.88
C ALA A 291 13.64 -1.32 -24.21
N ASP A 292 12.31 -1.50 -24.32
CA ASP A 292 11.53 -1.22 -25.52
C ASP A 292 11.00 0.22 -25.50
N GLY A 293 11.47 1.02 -26.46
CA GLY A 293 11.03 2.40 -26.63
C GLY A 293 9.53 2.54 -26.94
N LYS A 294 8.88 1.53 -27.52
CA LYS A 294 7.43 1.57 -27.78
C LYS A 294 6.62 1.43 -26.49
N GLN A 295 6.92 0.38 -25.71
CA GLN A 295 6.28 0.17 -24.41
C GLN A 295 6.46 1.39 -23.49
N ARG A 296 7.66 1.97 -23.49
CA ARG A 296 7.92 3.20 -22.75
C ARG A 296 7.00 4.36 -23.15
N LYS A 297 6.86 4.62 -24.46
CA LYS A 297 5.96 5.68 -24.98
C LYS A 297 4.50 5.41 -24.63
N ALA A 298 4.06 4.15 -24.71
CA ALA A 298 2.71 3.75 -24.31
C ALA A 298 2.44 4.07 -22.83
N ILE A 299 3.38 3.72 -21.95
CA ILE A 299 3.30 4.04 -20.52
C ILE A 299 3.30 5.55 -20.29
N GLU A 300 4.18 6.31 -20.97
CA GLU A 300 4.25 7.78 -20.86
C GLU A 300 2.92 8.44 -21.26
N SER A 301 2.33 8.01 -22.38
CA SER A 301 1.04 8.51 -22.88
C SER A 301 -0.09 8.23 -21.89
N TYR A 302 -0.17 6.99 -21.42
CA TYR A 302 -1.17 6.58 -20.42
C TYR A 302 -1.05 7.37 -19.12
N ILE A 303 0.16 7.50 -18.55
CA ILE A 303 0.41 8.28 -17.33
C ILE A 303 -0.02 9.74 -17.54
N ALA A 304 0.37 10.34 -18.67
CA ALA A 304 0.02 11.73 -18.98
C ALA A 304 -1.49 11.95 -18.99
N GLY A 305 -2.25 11.04 -19.64
CA GLY A 305 -3.71 11.09 -19.67
C GLY A 305 -4.38 10.93 -18.30
N LYS A 306 -3.68 10.37 -17.31
CA LYS A 306 -4.20 10.14 -15.95
C LYS A 306 -3.82 11.25 -14.95
N THR A 307 -3.01 12.22 -15.34
CA THR A 307 -2.68 13.39 -14.49
C THR A 307 -3.89 14.31 -14.22
N SER A 308 -4.93 14.24 -15.05
CA SER A 308 -6.19 14.94 -14.88
C SER A 308 -7.34 14.04 -14.41
N ASN A 309 -7.03 12.91 -13.74
CA ASN A 309 -8.05 12.01 -13.21
C ASN A 309 -8.95 12.72 -12.19
N SER A 310 -10.24 12.38 -12.16
CA SER A 310 -11.20 12.95 -11.22
C SER A 310 -10.95 12.51 -9.77
N ASP A 311 -10.31 11.35 -9.56
CA ASP A 311 -9.79 10.94 -8.26
C ASP A 311 -8.45 11.66 -7.99
N PRO A 312 -8.38 12.59 -7.01
CA PRO A 312 -7.18 13.38 -6.75
C PRO A 312 -5.95 12.54 -6.37
N LEU A 313 -6.16 11.37 -5.74
CA LEU A 313 -5.08 10.48 -5.35
C LEU A 313 -4.50 9.76 -6.57
N MET A 314 -5.35 9.35 -7.51
CA MET A 314 -4.89 8.78 -8.79
C MET A 314 -4.18 9.83 -9.65
N ALA A 315 -4.69 11.06 -9.70
CA ALA A 315 -4.04 12.16 -10.41
C ALA A 315 -2.64 12.47 -9.83
N ARG A 316 -2.52 12.50 -8.50
CA ARG A 316 -1.24 12.64 -7.81
C ARG A 316 -0.30 11.47 -8.12
N ALA A 317 -0.78 10.23 -8.02
CA ALA A 317 -0.01 9.03 -8.35
C ALA A 317 0.54 9.08 -9.78
N ALA A 318 -0.27 9.53 -10.74
CA ALA A 318 0.14 9.74 -12.12
C ALA A 318 1.19 10.86 -12.24
N GLY A 319 1.05 11.96 -11.49
CA GLY A 319 2.08 13.01 -11.41
C GLY A 319 3.43 12.47 -10.93
N ILE A 320 3.42 11.68 -9.85
CA ILE A 320 4.63 11.04 -9.32
C ILE A 320 5.24 10.07 -10.34
N ALA A 321 4.42 9.24 -10.99
CA ALA A 321 4.87 8.32 -12.02
C ALA A 321 5.44 9.02 -13.26
N LYS A 322 4.90 10.19 -13.61
CA LYS A 322 5.37 11.05 -14.69
C LYS A 322 6.76 11.59 -14.38
N ASP A 323 6.93 12.14 -13.18
CA ASP A 323 8.17 12.78 -12.72
C ASP A 323 9.26 11.76 -12.35
N PHE A 324 8.87 10.50 -12.11
CA PHE A 324 9.80 9.39 -11.87
C PHE A 324 10.85 9.30 -12.98
N SER A 325 12.11 9.17 -12.60
CA SER A 325 13.30 9.25 -13.45
C SER A 325 14.16 7.98 -13.40
N ARG A 326 15.21 7.94 -14.24
CA ARG A 326 16.19 6.84 -14.24
C ARG A 326 17.05 6.81 -12.96
N LEU A 327 17.30 7.96 -12.34
CA LEU A 327 18.07 8.05 -11.09
C LEU A 327 17.31 7.42 -9.92
N ASP A 328 15.99 7.56 -9.93
CA ASP A 328 15.11 6.96 -8.92
C ASP A 328 15.15 5.43 -8.99
N VAL A 329 15.16 4.85 -10.20
CA VAL A 329 15.31 3.39 -10.40
C VAL A 329 16.63 2.87 -9.79
N GLN A 330 17.72 3.62 -9.93
CA GLN A 330 19.02 3.23 -9.36
C GLN A 330 18.98 3.26 -7.82
N SER A 331 18.29 4.25 -7.25
CA SER A 331 18.12 4.37 -5.80
C SER A 331 17.35 3.18 -5.23
N ILE A 332 16.28 2.72 -5.91
CA ILE A 332 15.50 1.54 -5.47
C ILE A 332 16.33 0.25 -5.49
N LYS A 333 17.14 0.02 -6.52
CA LYS A 333 17.98 -1.19 -6.62
C LYS A 333 18.95 -1.29 -5.44
N ASN A 334 19.58 -0.18 -5.08
CA ASN A 334 20.50 -0.13 -3.94
C ASN A 334 19.82 -0.40 -2.59
N VAL A 335 18.49 -0.24 -2.50
CA VAL A 335 17.69 -0.51 -1.28
C VAL A 335 17.23 -1.97 -1.24
N GLN A 336 17.05 -2.60 -2.40
CA GLN A 336 16.59 -4.00 -2.51
C GLN A 336 17.74 -5.02 -2.44
N ASP A 337 18.96 -4.61 -2.81
CA ASP A 337 20.19 -5.40 -2.71
C ASP A 337 20.77 -5.37 -1.28
#